data_AF-A0A2H9PQA2-F1
#
_entry.id   AF-A0A2H9PQA2-F1
#
_cell.length_a   1.000
_cell.length_b   1.000
_cell.length_c   1.000
_cell.angle_alpha   90.00
_cell.angle_beta   90.00
_cell.angle_gamma   90.00
#
_symmetry.space_group_name_H-M   'P 1'
#
loop_
_entity.id
_entity.type
_entity.pdbx_description
1 polymer ?
#
loop_
_entity_poly.entity_id
_entity_poly.type
_entity_poly.pdbx_seq_one_letter_code
_entity_poly.pdbx_strand_id
1 'polypeptide(L)'
;MKNKKSQIKMFETIAVLIIFFVLIGFGLVFYSRIQGPQFQEKQEENFELKAIQTAQIVSFLPEIQCSSDGIITNDCFDILKIDALNYINTGEIRDEYYFDTFGYSNISINQIYPPGVNWEIYKRPLTNSKSKSSIQVPISLYNASSREYNFGVLNVDVYR
;
A
#
# COMPACT_ATOMS: atom_id res chain seq x y z
N MET A 1 2.47 3.99 -75.07
CA MET A 1 3.00 2.96 -74.13
C MET A 1 3.84 3.50 -72.95
N LYS A 2 4.10 4.81 -72.79
CA LYS A 2 4.90 5.37 -71.67
C LYS A 2 4.18 5.42 -70.31
N ASN A 3 2.84 5.44 -70.27
CA ASN A 3 2.08 5.60 -69.01
C ASN A 3 2.05 4.36 -68.09
N LYS A 4 2.33 3.14 -68.60
CA LYS A 4 2.31 1.92 -67.76
C LYS A 4 3.50 1.82 -66.79
N LYS A 5 4.66 2.41 -67.10
CA LYS A 5 5.86 2.36 -66.23
C LYS A 5 5.70 3.16 -64.94
N SER A 6 4.97 4.28 -64.98
CA SER A 6 4.74 5.13 -63.80
C SER A 6 3.73 4.51 -62.84
N GLN A 7 2.70 3.82 -63.37
CA GLN A 7 1.72 3.08 -62.58
C GLN A 7 2.32 1.88 -61.84
N ILE A 8 3.27 1.18 -62.44
CA ILE A 8 3.96 0.04 -61.80
C ILE A 8 4.79 0.50 -60.58
N LYS A 9 5.48 1.63 -60.67
CA LYS A 9 6.24 2.19 -59.53
C LYS A 9 5.35 2.69 -58.38
N MET A 10 4.15 3.20 -58.67
CA MET A 10 3.17 3.53 -57.61
C MET A 10 2.67 2.27 -56.90
N PHE A 11 2.49 1.15 -57.61
CA PHE A 11 2.03 -0.09 -56.98
C PHE A 11 3.11 -0.71 -56.08
N GLU A 12 4.37 -0.66 -56.49
CA GLU A 12 5.51 -1.14 -55.71
C GLU A 12 5.66 -0.37 -54.38
N THR A 13 5.54 0.96 -54.41
CA THR A 13 5.59 1.80 -53.19
C THR A 13 4.41 1.56 -52.25
N ILE A 14 3.21 1.31 -52.78
CA ILE A 14 2.03 0.94 -51.98
C ILE A 14 2.25 -0.44 -51.32
N ALA A 15 2.79 -1.41 -52.05
CA ALA A 15 3.07 -2.74 -51.51
C ALA A 15 4.08 -2.68 -50.34
N VAL A 16 5.14 -1.87 -50.46
CA VAL A 16 6.12 -1.65 -49.39
C VAL A 16 5.47 -1.02 -48.16
N LEU A 17 4.61 -0.01 -48.34
CA LEU A 17 3.87 0.60 -47.23
C LEU A 17 2.94 -0.39 -46.52
N ILE A 18 2.27 -1.26 -47.26
CA ILE A 18 1.40 -2.30 -46.67
C ILE A 18 2.23 -3.25 -45.79
N ILE A 19 3.37 -3.75 -46.30
CA ILE A 19 4.25 -4.63 -45.53
C ILE A 19 4.75 -3.91 -44.27
N PHE A 20 5.12 -2.64 -44.39
CA PHE A 20 5.55 -1.81 -43.27
C PHE A 20 4.47 -1.68 -42.19
N PHE A 21 3.21 -1.38 -42.56
CA PHE A 21 2.11 -1.31 -41.60
C PHE A 21 1.78 -2.66 -40.96
N VAL A 22 1.91 -3.76 -41.70
CA VAL A 22 1.74 -5.11 -41.14
C VAL A 22 2.82 -5.40 -40.08
N LEU A 23 4.08 -5.04 -40.36
CA LEU A 23 5.17 -5.20 -39.39
C LEU A 23 4.95 -4.33 -38.14
N ILE A 24 4.49 -3.09 -38.30
CA ILE A 24 4.13 -2.22 -37.16
C ILE A 24 2.98 -2.83 -36.36
N GLY A 25 1.95 -3.33 -37.04
CA GLY A 25 0.79 -3.97 -36.39
C GLY A 25 1.23 -5.14 -35.51
N PHE A 26 2.08 -6.03 -36.03
CA PHE A 26 2.67 -7.09 -35.23
C PHE A 26 3.50 -6.55 -34.07
N GLY A 27 4.35 -5.54 -34.30
CA GLY A 27 5.15 -4.89 -33.26
C GLY A 27 4.30 -4.37 -32.10
N LEU A 28 3.18 -3.70 -32.38
CA LEU A 28 2.26 -3.18 -31.36
C LEU A 28 1.55 -4.29 -30.59
N VAL A 29 1.14 -5.37 -31.26
CA VAL A 29 0.51 -6.53 -30.59
C VAL A 29 1.49 -7.20 -29.64
N PHE A 30 2.74 -7.44 -30.08
CA PHE A 30 3.78 -7.99 -29.23
C PHE A 30 4.12 -7.06 -28.05
N TYR A 31 4.27 -5.76 -28.32
CA TYR A 31 4.56 -4.76 -27.30
C TYR A 31 3.46 -4.63 -26.24
N SER A 32 2.19 -4.74 -26.64
CA SER A 32 1.06 -4.70 -25.72
C SER A 32 0.98 -5.95 -24.85
N ARG A 33 1.28 -7.12 -25.43
CA ARG A 33 1.29 -8.39 -24.68
C ARG A 33 2.42 -8.47 -23.65
N ILE A 34 3.61 -7.94 -23.96
CA ILE A 34 4.75 -8.00 -23.03
C ILE A 34 4.63 -7.01 -21.85
N GLN A 35 3.94 -5.89 -22.02
CA GLN A 35 3.75 -4.89 -20.96
C GLN A 35 2.70 -5.27 -19.92
N GLY A 36 1.71 -6.10 -20.27
CA GLY A 36 0.63 -6.50 -19.37
C GLY A 36 1.12 -7.05 -18.01
N PRO A 37 2.04 -8.03 -18.00
CA PRO A 37 2.61 -8.57 -16.76
C PRO A 37 3.37 -7.52 -15.94
N GLN A 38 4.18 -6.67 -16.57
CA GLN A 38 4.96 -5.63 -15.88
C GLN A 38 4.04 -4.62 -15.16
N PHE A 39 2.86 -4.36 -15.71
CA PHE A 39 1.88 -3.47 -15.07
C PHE A 39 1.17 -4.12 -13.88
N GLN A 40 1.01 -5.45 -13.88
CA GLN A 40 0.46 -6.17 -12.73
C GLN A 40 1.48 -6.22 -11.58
N GLU A 41 2.73 -6.55 -11.89
CA GLU A 41 3.83 -6.57 -10.92
C GLU A 41 4.00 -5.19 -10.25
N LYS A 42 4.04 -4.11 -11.04
CA LYS A 42 4.10 -2.75 -10.48
C LYS A 42 2.88 -2.40 -9.62
N GLN A 43 1.70 -2.95 -9.93
CA GLN A 43 0.53 -2.72 -9.09
C GLN A 43 0.59 -3.46 -7.77
N GLU A 44 1.16 -4.67 -7.75
CA GLU A 44 1.41 -5.44 -6.52
C GLU A 44 2.46 -4.76 -5.66
N GLU A 45 3.57 -4.31 -6.26
CA GLU A 45 4.62 -3.55 -5.56
C GLU A 45 4.06 -2.26 -4.92
N ASN A 46 3.29 -1.47 -5.68
CA ASN A 46 2.64 -0.27 -5.13
C ASN A 46 1.67 -0.59 -4.00
N PHE A 47 1.04 -1.77 -4.02
CA PHE A 47 0.12 -2.21 -2.98
C PHE A 47 0.86 -2.58 -1.69
N GLU A 48 2.00 -3.24 -1.78
CA GLU A 48 2.89 -3.50 -0.64
C GLU A 48 3.49 -2.21 -0.07
N LEU A 49 3.96 -1.31 -0.93
CA LEU A 49 4.47 0.00 -0.53
C LEU A 49 3.41 0.81 0.22
N LYS A 50 2.13 0.68 -0.14
CA LYS A 50 1.04 1.33 0.58
C LYS A 50 0.88 0.79 2.00
N ALA A 51 1.05 -0.51 2.23
CA ALA A 51 1.03 -1.08 3.57
C ALA A 51 2.21 -0.58 4.42
N ILE A 52 3.40 -0.52 3.83
CA ILE A 52 4.60 0.07 4.47
C ILE A 52 4.37 1.54 4.83
N GLN A 53 3.89 2.34 3.88
CA GLN A 53 3.60 3.76 4.09
C GLN A 53 2.58 3.95 5.22
N THR A 54 1.53 3.12 5.24
CA THR A 54 0.52 3.15 6.30
C THR A 54 1.15 2.83 7.66
N ALA A 55 1.99 1.80 7.74
CA ALA A 55 2.71 1.45 8.98
C ALA A 55 3.62 2.60 9.45
N GLN A 56 4.33 3.26 8.54
CA GLN A 56 5.16 4.42 8.87
C GLN A 56 4.32 5.57 9.42
N ILE A 57 3.21 5.92 8.77
CA ILE A 57 2.32 6.99 9.26
C ILE A 57 1.80 6.66 10.66
N VAL A 58 1.40 5.41 10.91
CA VAL A 58 0.96 4.95 12.23
C VAL A 58 2.08 5.14 13.27
N SER A 59 3.32 4.75 12.96
CA SER A 59 4.45 4.92 13.90
C SER A 59 4.75 6.37 14.29
N PHE A 60 4.31 7.35 13.50
CA PHE A 60 4.48 8.78 13.78
C PHE A 60 3.20 9.47 14.28
N LEU A 61 2.17 8.71 14.67
CA LEU A 61 0.96 9.28 15.24
C LEU A 61 1.22 9.82 16.66
N PRO A 62 0.92 11.11 16.95
CA PRO A 62 1.10 11.69 18.28
C PRO A 62 0.27 11.01 19.37
N GLU A 63 -0.84 10.39 18.99
CA GLU A 63 -1.79 9.67 19.86
C GLU A 63 -1.26 8.32 20.33
N ILE A 64 -0.17 7.80 19.78
CA ILE A 64 0.42 6.53 20.23
C ILE A 64 1.93 6.61 20.44
N GLN A 65 2.64 7.53 19.80
CA GLN A 65 4.09 7.63 19.90
C GLN A 65 4.57 7.94 21.33
N CYS A 66 5.71 7.36 21.71
CA CYS A 66 6.42 7.76 22.93
C CYS A 66 7.11 9.11 22.74
N SER A 67 7.00 9.97 23.74
CA SER A 67 7.77 11.22 23.83
C SER A 67 8.28 11.39 25.25
N SER A 68 9.61 11.41 25.43
CA SER A 68 10.24 11.77 26.72
C SER A 68 11.03 13.05 26.53
N ASP A 69 10.79 14.05 27.38
CA ASP A 69 11.52 15.33 27.37
C ASP A 69 11.52 16.05 26.00
N GLY A 70 10.44 15.90 25.23
CA GLY A 70 10.30 16.47 23.89
C GLY A 70 11.05 15.71 22.78
N ILE A 71 11.67 14.58 23.10
CA ILE A 71 12.33 13.70 22.15
C ILE A 71 11.40 12.56 21.78
N ILE A 72 11.10 12.43 20.48
CA ILE A 72 10.33 11.31 19.93
C ILE A 72 11.27 10.12 19.83
N THR A 73 10.84 8.98 20.39
CA THR A 73 11.59 7.73 20.30
C THR A 73 11.01 6.90 19.16
N ASN A 74 11.82 6.58 18.16
CA ASN A 74 11.39 5.76 17.03
C ASN A 74 10.97 4.35 17.51
N ASP A 75 9.96 3.78 16.87
CA ASP A 75 9.44 2.43 17.15
C ASP A 75 9.00 2.21 18.60
N CYS A 76 8.65 3.29 19.32
CA CYS A 76 8.16 3.25 20.69
C CYS A 76 6.72 3.77 20.76
N PHE A 77 5.86 2.96 21.36
CA PHE A 77 4.44 3.18 21.49
C PHE A 77 4.06 3.21 22.98
N ASP A 78 3.36 4.24 23.42
CA ASP A 78 2.94 4.39 24.82
C ASP A 78 1.61 3.66 25.06
N ILE A 79 1.65 2.66 25.94
CA ILE A 79 0.49 1.83 26.28
C ILE A 79 -0.66 2.68 26.82
N LEU A 80 -0.39 3.68 27.67
CA LEU A 80 -1.44 4.53 28.24
C LEU A 80 -2.14 5.35 27.17
N LYS A 81 -1.40 5.81 26.16
CA LYS A 81 -1.99 6.55 25.04
C LYS A 81 -2.81 5.63 24.13
N ILE A 82 -2.32 4.42 23.87
CA ILE A 82 -3.07 3.40 23.13
C ILE A 82 -4.39 3.07 23.86
N ASP A 83 -4.34 2.84 25.16
CA ASP A 83 -5.52 2.55 25.98
C ASP A 83 -6.49 3.74 25.98
N ALA A 84 -5.98 4.97 26.09
CA ALA A 84 -6.80 6.17 26.00
C ALA A 84 -7.46 6.33 24.62
N LEU A 85 -6.73 6.06 23.54
CA LEU A 85 -7.25 6.10 22.17
C LEU A 85 -8.36 5.05 21.97
N ASN A 86 -8.21 3.87 22.57
CA ASN A 86 -9.21 2.82 22.54
C ASN A 86 -10.46 3.20 23.35
N TYR A 87 -10.30 3.96 24.43
CA TYR A 87 -11.40 4.41 25.30
C TYR A 87 -12.18 5.61 24.73
N ILE A 88 -11.48 6.60 24.16
CA ILE A 88 -12.07 7.90 23.78
C ILE A 88 -13.02 7.78 22.58
N ASN A 89 -12.88 6.74 21.76
CA ASN A 89 -13.49 6.76 20.44
C ASN A 89 -14.17 5.42 20.11
N THR A 90 -15.48 5.37 20.37
CA THR A 90 -16.36 4.27 19.95
C THR A 90 -16.48 4.25 18.42
N GLY A 91 -15.67 3.41 17.77
CA GLY A 91 -15.85 2.91 16.39
C GLY A 91 -15.99 3.96 15.28
N GLU A 92 -17.21 4.45 15.06
CA GLU A 92 -17.60 5.16 13.85
C GLU A 92 -16.88 6.52 13.68
N ILE A 93 -16.77 7.33 14.75
CA ILE A 93 -16.15 8.65 14.68
C ILE A 93 -14.63 8.53 14.45
N ARG A 94 -14.00 7.52 15.04
CA ARG A 94 -12.56 7.20 14.83
C ARG A 94 -12.30 6.77 13.40
N ASP A 95 -13.16 5.89 12.90
CA ASP A 95 -13.00 5.29 11.59
C ASP A 95 -13.27 6.30 10.46
N GLU A 96 -14.09 7.33 10.71
CA GLU A 96 -14.26 8.48 9.83
C GLU A 96 -13.07 9.44 9.89
N TYR A 97 -12.61 9.81 11.09
CA TYR A 97 -11.50 10.76 11.26
C TYR A 97 -10.21 10.27 10.58
N TYR A 98 -9.87 8.99 10.74
CA TYR A 98 -8.68 8.41 10.14
C TYR A 98 -8.89 7.86 8.73
N PHE A 99 -10.11 7.92 8.16
CA PHE A 99 -10.38 7.34 6.84
C PHE A 99 -9.52 7.95 5.74
N ASP A 100 -9.35 9.28 5.76
CA ASP A 100 -8.57 9.98 4.74
C ASP A 100 -7.09 9.57 4.76
N THR A 101 -6.62 9.09 5.90
CA THR A 101 -5.21 8.69 6.11
C THR A 101 -5.02 7.19 5.86
N PHE A 102 -5.88 6.35 6.42
CA PHE A 102 -5.70 4.89 6.44
C PHE A 102 -6.59 4.14 5.44
N GLY A 103 -7.63 4.79 4.90
CA GLY A 103 -8.54 4.21 3.92
C GLY A 103 -9.12 2.87 4.36
N TYR A 104 -9.21 1.91 3.44
CA TYR A 104 -9.62 0.55 3.78
C TYR A 104 -8.42 -0.25 4.30
N SER A 105 -8.24 -0.23 5.61
CA SER A 105 -7.19 -0.98 6.30
C SER A 105 -7.63 -1.43 7.69
N ASN A 106 -6.87 -2.36 8.25
CA ASN A 106 -7.00 -2.83 9.62
C ASN A 106 -5.63 -2.74 10.29
N ILE A 107 -5.57 -1.95 11.38
CA ILE A 107 -4.36 -1.62 12.11
C ILE A 107 -4.55 -2.12 13.53
N SER A 108 -3.69 -3.05 13.94
CA SER A 108 -3.73 -3.64 15.27
C SER A 108 -2.35 -3.76 15.86
N ILE A 109 -2.26 -3.64 17.19
CA ILE A 109 -1.02 -3.79 17.95
C ILE A 109 -1.17 -5.01 18.83
N ASN A 110 -0.27 -5.97 18.67
CA ASN A 110 -0.28 -7.18 19.47
C ASN A 110 0.94 -7.21 20.39
N GLN A 111 0.72 -7.26 21.71
CA GLN A 111 1.78 -7.45 22.69
C GLN A 111 2.20 -8.92 22.72
N ILE A 112 3.43 -9.19 22.27
CA ILE A 112 4.01 -10.53 22.23
C ILE A 112 4.62 -10.90 23.59
N TYR A 113 5.24 -9.95 24.29
CA TYR A 113 5.84 -10.18 25.59
C TYR A 113 5.73 -8.96 26.54
N PRO A 114 5.24 -9.13 27.77
CA PRO A 114 4.54 -10.32 28.28
C PRO A 114 3.25 -10.55 27.46
N PRO A 115 2.82 -11.79 27.22
CA PRO A 115 1.64 -12.04 26.41
C PRO A 115 0.39 -11.50 27.11
N GLY A 116 -0.53 -10.87 26.39
CA GLY A 116 -1.86 -10.65 26.97
C GLY A 116 -2.75 -9.57 26.38
N VAL A 117 -2.24 -8.64 25.55
CA VAL A 117 -3.06 -7.53 25.08
C VAL A 117 -2.94 -7.31 23.58
N ASN A 118 -4.09 -7.20 22.93
CA ASN A 118 -4.22 -6.84 21.53
C ASN A 118 -5.12 -5.60 21.44
N TRP A 119 -4.63 -4.56 20.78
CA TRP A 119 -5.35 -3.31 20.60
C TRP A 119 -5.72 -3.13 19.12
N GLU A 120 -7.00 -2.93 18.84
CA GLU A 120 -7.48 -2.58 17.50
C GLU A 120 -7.53 -1.04 17.38
N ILE A 121 -6.52 -0.47 16.72
CA ILE A 121 -6.37 0.99 16.55
C ILE A 121 -7.37 1.52 15.51
N TYR A 122 -7.52 0.80 14.39
CA TYR A 122 -8.38 1.21 13.29
C TYR A 122 -8.84 -0.02 12.53
N LYS A 123 -10.13 -0.09 12.16
CA LYS A 123 -10.67 -1.29 11.50
C LYS A 123 -11.76 -0.93 10.52
N ARG A 124 -11.36 -0.82 9.24
CA ARG A 124 -12.30 -0.60 8.14
C ARG A 124 -12.08 -1.59 7.01
N PRO A 125 -12.57 -2.83 7.15
CA PRO A 125 -12.44 -3.84 6.11
C PRO A 125 -13.28 -3.46 4.88
N LEU A 126 -12.76 -3.74 3.69
CA LEU A 126 -13.51 -3.61 2.45
C LEU A 126 -14.39 -4.86 2.25
N THR A 127 -15.71 -4.69 2.13
CA THR A 127 -16.71 -5.78 2.19
C THR A 127 -16.64 -6.81 1.05
N ASN A 128 -15.73 -6.64 0.08
CA ASN A 128 -15.47 -7.57 -1.03
C ASN A 128 -14.02 -7.47 -1.53
N SER A 129 -13.04 -7.37 -0.62
CA SER A 129 -11.63 -7.23 -1.01
C SER A 129 -11.15 -8.41 -1.84
N LYS A 130 -10.52 -8.14 -2.98
CA LYS A 130 -9.91 -9.17 -3.85
C LYS A 130 -8.52 -9.56 -3.37
N SER A 131 -7.83 -8.65 -2.68
CA SER A 131 -6.47 -8.87 -2.19
C SER A 131 -6.20 -8.12 -0.90
N LYS A 132 -5.34 -8.71 -0.06
CA LYS A 132 -4.89 -8.17 1.23
C LYS A 132 -3.36 -8.13 1.23
N SER A 133 -2.78 -6.99 1.56
CA SER A 133 -1.35 -6.86 1.85
C SER A 133 -1.18 -6.62 3.35
N SER A 134 -0.27 -7.38 3.96
CA SER A 134 -0.06 -7.37 5.41
C SER A 134 1.41 -7.12 5.70
N ILE A 135 1.70 -6.15 6.57
CA ILE A 135 3.04 -5.90 7.10
C ILE A 135 3.03 -5.97 8.62
N GLN A 136 4.12 -6.50 9.17
CA GLN A 136 4.35 -6.62 10.60
C GLN A 136 5.61 -5.85 10.97
N VAL A 137 5.47 -4.87 11.84
CA VAL A 137 6.59 -4.03 12.31
C VAL A 137 6.80 -4.30 13.80
N PRO A 138 7.98 -4.75 14.24
CA PRO A 138 8.27 -4.91 15.65
C PRO A 138 8.31 -3.53 16.32
N ILE A 139 7.69 -3.41 17.49
CA ILE A 139 7.61 -2.16 18.24
C ILE A 139 7.87 -2.39 19.73
N SER A 140 8.40 -1.36 20.37
CA SER A 140 8.55 -1.29 21.82
C SER A 140 7.31 -0.66 22.44
N LEU A 141 6.70 -1.33 23.41
CA LEU A 141 5.51 -0.88 24.11
C LEU A 141 5.92 -0.35 25.47
N TYR A 142 5.89 0.96 25.66
CA TYR A 142 6.30 1.61 26.90
C TYR A 142 5.10 1.80 27.83
N ASN A 143 5.22 1.34 29.07
CA ASN A 143 4.26 1.62 30.12
C ASN A 143 4.75 2.79 30.97
N ALA A 144 4.15 3.98 30.83
CA ALA A 144 4.55 5.15 31.62
C ALA A 144 4.22 5.02 33.12
N SER A 145 3.30 4.12 33.52
CA SER A 145 2.97 3.88 34.93
C SER A 145 4.00 3.01 35.64
N SER A 146 4.41 1.89 35.04
CA SER A 146 5.43 0.99 35.61
C SER A 146 6.87 1.32 35.17
N ARG A 147 7.04 2.16 34.14
CA ARG A 147 8.31 2.49 33.46
C ARG A 147 9.00 1.28 32.85
N GLU A 148 8.21 0.28 32.44
CA GLU A 148 8.71 -0.94 31.82
C GLU A 148 8.45 -0.94 30.31
N TYR A 149 9.25 -1.71 29.60
CA TYR A 149 9.11 -1.93 28.17
C TYR A 149 8.64 -3.36 27.90
N ASN A 150 7.59 -3.44 27.10
CA ASN A 150 7.03 -4.65 26.55
C ASN A 150 7.40 -4.74 25.07
N PHE A 151 7.37 -5.94 24.52
CA PHE A 151 7.60 -6.18 23.10
C PHE A 151 6.29 -6.45 22.39
N GLY A 152 6.04 -5.72 21.31
CA GLY A 152 4.84 -5.86 20.50
C GLY A 152 5.13 -5.91 19.00
N VAL A 153 4.09 -6.21 18.24
CA VAL A 153 4.10 -6.18 16.78
C VAL A 153 2.91 -5.36 16.32
N LEU A 154 3.19 -4.34 15.52
CA LEU A 154 2.20 -3.60 14.76
C LEU A 154 1.85 -4.39 13.51
N ASN A 155 0.59 -4.79 13.39
CA ASN A 155 0.04 -5.44 12.20
C ASN A 155 -0.77 -4.41 11.40
N VAL A 156 -0.38 -4.21 10.15
CA VAL A 156 -1.09 -3.33 9.22
C VAL A 156 -1.53 -4.15 8.02
N ASP A 157 -2.84 -4.21 7.85
CA ASP A 157 -3.51 -4.91 6.76
C ASP A 157 -4.18 -3.88 5.85
N VAL A 158 -3.80 -3.80 4.58
CA VAL A 158 -4.45 -2.92 3.59
C VAL A 158 -5.27 -3.77 2.62
N TYR A 159 -6.48 -3.30 2.32
CA TYR A 159 -7.42 -3.98 1.44
C TYR A 159 -7.53 -3.28 0.08
N ARG A 160 -7.72 -4.09 -0.96
CA ARG A 160 -8.00 -3.66 -2.34
C ARG A 160 -9.16 -4.44 -2.94
#